data_AF-A0A392RSS7-F1
#
_entry.id   AF-A0A392RSS7-F1
#
_cell.length_a   1.000
_cell.length_b   1.000
_cell.length_c   1.000
_cell.angle_alpha   90.00
_cell.angle_beta   90.00
_cell.angle_gamma   90.00
#
_symmetry.space_group_name_H-M   'P 1'
#
loop_
_entity.id
_entity.type
_entity.pdbx_description
1 polymer ?
#
loop_
_entity_poly.entity_id
_entity_poly.type
_entity_poly.pdbx_seq_one_letter_code
_entity_poly.pdbx_strand_id
1 'polypeptide(L)'
;MAATLYEQHHRMDWGLPHFSPPLMAAVQDYMVQTLIPSYYQHYPQRPDLQGRFKRQTTRLLEHQTHVQDAWDRDYEAHHPQQDASGDELDRYIDEALYDSPPDQFFSAPGGS
;
A
#
# COMPACT_ATOMS: atom_id res chain seq x y z
N MET A 1 -7.81 -18.78 -16.87
CA MET A 1 -7.10 -17.73 -16.10
C MET A 1 -7.34 -16.32 -16.66
N ALA A 2 -7.12 -16.04 -17.95
CA ALA A 2 -7.35 -14.69 -18.50
C ALA A 2 -8.83 -14.28 -18.58
N ALA A 3 -9.72 -15.15 -19.07
CA ALA A 3 -11.16 -14.87 -19.16
C ALA A 3 -11.81 -14.68 -17.77
N THR A 4 -11.44 -15.51 -16.79
CA THR A 4 -11.89 -15.37 -15.40
C THR A 4 -11.42 -14.06 -14.77
N LEU A 5 -10.22 -13.59 -15.12
CA LEU A 5 -9.70 -12.30 -14.64
C LEU A 5 -10.44 -11.11 -15.27
N TYR A 6 -10.74 -11.18 -16.57
CA TYR A 6 -11.59 -10.21 -17.26
C TYR A 6 -12.99 -10.14 -16.66
N GLU A 7 -13.61 -11.29 -16.45
CA GLU A 7 -14.93 -11.40 -15.83
C GLU A 7 -14.94 -10.76 -14.44
N GLN A 8 -13.92 -11.03 -13.62
CA GLN A 8 -13.79 -10.45 -12.30
C GLN A 8 -13.65 -8.93 -12.34
N HIS A 9 -12.79 -8.41 -13.22
CA HIS A 9 -12.60 -6.96 -13.37
C HIS A 9 -13.87 -6.26 -13.82
N HIS A 10 -14.57 -6.81 -14.81
CA HIS A 10 -15.85 -6.31 -15.29
C HIS A 10 -16.93 -6.36 -14.19
N ARG A 11 -17.04 -7.47 -13.45
CA ARG A 11 -18.06 -7.64 -12.40
C ARG A 11 -17.82 -6.76 -11.18
N MET A 12 -16.57 -6.38 -10.91
CA MET A 12 -16.19 -5.54 -9.79
C MET A 12 -16.04 -4.06 -10.17
N ASP A 13 -16.32 -3.70 -11.43
CA ASP A 13 -16.11 -2.36 -11.98
C ASP A 13 -14.70 -1.80 -11.74
N TRP A 14 -13.70 -2.68 -11.87
CA TRP A 14 -12.28 -2.33 -11.69
C TRP A 14 -11.63 -1.80 -12.97
N GLY A 15 -12.42 -1.46 -13.98
CA GLY A 15 -11.95 -1.20 -15.33
C GLY A 15 -11.53 -2.49 -16.05
N LEU A 16 -10.97 -2.36 -17.26
CA LEU A 16 -10.54 -3.51 -18.04
C LEU A 16 -9.16 -4.01 -17.59
N PRO A 17 -8.94 -5.34 -17.50
CA PRO A 17 -7.60 -5.84 -17.21
C PRO A 17 -6.65 -5.48 -18.36
N HIS A 18 -5.39 -5.22 -18.01
CA HIS A 18 -4.38 -4.89 -19.02
C HIS A 18 -3.88 -6.17 -19.70
N PHE A 19 -4.36 -6.41 -20.92
CA PHE A 19 -3.93 -7.52 -21.77
C PHE A 19 -3.32 -7.01 -23.07
N SER A 20 -2.44 -7.81 -23.66
CA SER A 20 -2.00 -7.57 -25.04
C SER A 20 -3.22 -7.62 -25.99
N PRO A 21 -3.24 -6.86 -27.09
CA PRO A 21 -4.37 -6.83 -28.00
C PRO A 21 -4.82 -8.22 -28.50
N PRO A 22 -3.93 -9.15 -28.87
CA PRO A 22 -4.33 -10.50 -29.28
C PRO A 22 -4.99 -11.30 -28.14
N LEU A 23 -4.49 -11.16 -26.92
CA LEU A 23 -5.06 -11.84 -25.76
C LEU A 23 -6.43 -11.26 -25.38
N MET A 24 -6.59 -9.93 -25.48
CA MET A 24 -7.87 -9.27 -25.26
C MET A 24 -8.92 -9.77 -26.27
N ALA A 25 -8.56 -9.88 -27.55
CA ALA A 25 -9.45 -10.42 -28.58
C ALA A 25 -9.85 -11.88 -28.31
N ALA A 26 -8.88 -12.74 -27.98
CA ALA A 26 -9.15 -14.14 -27.65
C ALA A 26 -10.05 -14.28 -26.41
N VAL A 27 -9.88 -13.42 -25.40
CA VAL A 27 -10.75 -13.38 -24.22
C VAL A 27 -12.16 -12.95 -24.61
N GLN A 28 -12.33 -11.91 -25.43
CA GLN A 28 -13.65 -11.48 -25.88
C GLN A 28 -14.36 -12.57 -26.70
N ASP A 29 -13.67 -13.20 -27.66
CA ASP A 29 -14.21 -14.32 -28.44
C ASP A 29 -14.64 -15.49 -27.56
N TYR A 30 -13.82 -15.85 -26.58
CA TYR A 30 -14.15 -16.87 -25.59
C TYR A 30 -15.41 -16.52 -24.78
N MET A 31 -15.58 -15.25 -24.41
CA MET A 31 -16.73 -14.79 -23.62
C MET A 31 -18.03 -14.73 -24.41
N VAL A 32 -17.94 -14.52 -25.73
CA VAL A 32 -19.09 -14.68 -26.64
C VAL A 32 -19.51 -16.15 -26.76
N GLN A 33 -18.55 -17.07 -26.73
CA GLN A 33 -18.79 -18.50 -26.89
C GLN A 33 -19.20 -19.21 -25.59
N THR A 34 -18.77 -18.68 -24.44
CA THR A 34 -18.97 -19.32 -23.13
C THR A 34 -20.08 -18.63 -22.37
N LEU A 35 -21.13 -19.37 -22.03
CA LEU A 35 -22.14 -18.90 -21.08
C LEU A 35 -21.50 -18.73 -19.71
N ILE A 36 -21.19 -17.49 -19.36
CA ILE A 36 -20.77 -17.14 -18.01
C ILE A 36 -21.96 -17.39 -17.08
N PRO A 37 -21.81 -18.25 -16.05
CA PRO A 37 -22.95 -18.52 -15.21
C PRO A 37 -23.35 -17.25 -14.45
N SER A 38 -24.65 -16.97 -14.45
CA SER A 38 -25.22 -15.83 -13.74
C SER A 38 -24.99 -15.94 -12.23
N TYR A 39 -25.18 -14.84 -11.51
CA TYR A 39 -25.08 -14.86 -10.04
C TYR A 39 -26.08 -15.85 -9.41
N TYR A 40 -27.26 -16.03 -10.00
CA TYR A 40 -28.26 -17.00 -9.53
C TYR A 40 -27.81 -18.46 -9.69
N GLN A 41 -26.94 -18.75 -10.66
CA GLN A 41 -26.36 -20.09 -10.83
C GLN A 41 -25.25 -20.36 -9.82
N HIS A 42 -24.50 -19.32 -9.43
CA HIS A 42 -23.42 -19.45 -8.43
C HIS A 42 -23.92 -19.37 -6.99
N TYR A 43 -25.00 -18.62 -6.75
CA TYR A 43 -25.61 -18.40 -5.44
C TYR A 43 -27.12 -18.62 -5.59
N PRO A 44 -27.59 -19.87 -5.48
CA PRO A 44 -29.00 -20.20 -5.66
C PRO A 44 -29.88 -19.49 -4.63
N GLN A 45 -29.33 -19.19 -3.45
CA GLN A 45 -30.02 -18.49 -2.38
C GLN A 45 -29.24 -17.24 -1.92
N ARG A 46 -29.97 -16.16 -1.58
CA ARG A 46 -29.37 -14.94 -1.01
C ARG A 46 -28.50 -15.18 0.23
N PRO A 47 -28.85 -16.09 1.17
CA PRO A 47 -27.99 -16.40 2.31
C PRO A 47 -26.60 -16.94 1.90
N ASP A 48 -26.48 -17.65 0.77
CA ASP A 48 -25.21 -18.17 0.29
C ASP A 48 -24.26 -17.04 -0.11
N LEU A 49 -24.80 -16.04 -0.80
CA LEU A 49 -24.08 -14.83 -1.18
C LEU A 49 -23.64 -14.03 0.05
N GLN A 50 -24.54 -13.84 1.02
CA GLN A 50 -24.23 -13.14 2.27
C GLN A 50 -23.15 -13.89 3.08
N GLY A 51 -23.27 -15.20 3.20
CA GLY A 51 -22.30 -16.05 3.89
C GLY A 51 -20.93 -16.02 3.22
N ARG A 52 -20.88 -15.98 1.88
CA ARG A 52 -19.63 -15.80 1.14
C ARG A 52 -18.98 -14.46 1.46
N PHE A 53 -19.71 -13.36 1.35
CA PHE A 53 -19.15 -12.03 1.62
C PHE A 53 -18.66 -11.92 3.06
N LYS A 54 -19.44 -12.43 4.02
CA LYS A 54 -19.01 -12.47 5.42
C LYS A 54 -17.65 -13.16 5.59
N ARG A 55 -17.49 -14.36 5.00
CA ARG A 55 -16.21 -15.09 5.04
C ARG A 55 -15.08 -14.33 4.35
N GLN A 56 -15.35 -13.66 3.23
CA GLN A 56 -14.35 -12.85 2.53
C GLN A 56 -13.90 -11.65 3.35
N THR A 57 -14.83 -10.93 3.97
CA THR A 57 -14.51 -9.79 4.85
C THR A 57 -13.70 -10.24 6.06
N THR A 58 -14.07 -11.35 6.71
CA THR A 58 -13.28 -11.88 7.83
C THR A 58 -11.85 -12.20 7.42
N ARG A 59 -11.66 -12.94 6.32
CA ARG A 59 -10.32 -13.28 5.83
C ARG A 59 -9.50 -12.05 5.42
N LEU A 60 -10.15 -11.03 4.86
CA LEU A 60 -9.48 -9.78 4.49
C LEU A 60 -8.96 -9.07 5.73
N LEU A 61 -9.78 -8.97 6.78
CA LEU A 61 -9.37 -8.35 8.05
C LEU A 61 -8.25 -9.14 8.73
N GLU A 62 -8.36 -10.47 8.79
CA GLU A 62 -7.30 -11.33 9.32
C GLU A 62 -5.97 -11.14 8.58
N HIS A 63 -6.03 -11.07 7.25
CA HIS A 63 -4.84 -10.84 6.44
C HIS A 63 -4.25 -9.44 6.65
N GLN A 64 -5.11 -8.42 6.73
CA GLN A 64 -4.68 -7.05 7.03
C GLN A 64 -3.93 -6.97 8.37
N THR A 65 -4.50 -7.56 9.42
CA THR A 65 -3.84 -7.62 10.73
C THR A 65 -2.50 -8.33 10.64
N HIS A 66 -2.45 -9.48 9.96
CA HIS A 66 -1.19 -10.22 9.81
C HIS A 66 -0.09 -9.43 9.09
N VAL A 67 -0.43 -8.70 8.02
CA VAL A 67 0.54 -7.89 7.28
C VAL A 67 1.02 -6.70 8.10
N GLN A 68 0.13 -6.07 8.88
CA GLN A 68 0.50 -4.99 9.80
C GLN A 68 1.46 -5.50 10.87
N ASP A 69 1.12 -6.59 11.56
CA ASP A 69 1.97 -7.18 12.60
C ASP A 69 3.36 -7.59 12.07
N ALA A 70 3.42 -8.09 10.83
CA ALA A 70 4.69 -8.45 10.20
C ALA A 70 5.52 -7.20 9.90
N TRP A 71 4.88 -6.16 9.35
CA TRP A 71 5.54 -4.89 9.05
C TRP A 71 6.07 -4.20 10.32
N ASP A 72 5.29 -4.16 11.41
CA ASP A 72 5.69 -3.56 12.68
C ASP A 72 6.94 -4.26 13.26
N ARG A 73 6.96 -5.59 13.25
CA ARG A 73 8.12 -6.37 13.71
C ARG A 73 9.36 -6.11 12.87
N ASP A 74 9.20 -6.06 11.56
CA ASP A 74 10.32 -5.76 10.65
C ASP A 74 10.82 -4.34 10.88
N TYR A 75 9.92 -3.37 11.09
CA TYR A 75 10.28 -1.99 11.38
C TYR A 75 11.08 -1.88 12.70
N GLU A 76 10.58 -2.46 13.79
CA GLU A 76 11.28 -2.49 15.08
C GLU A 76 12.65 -3.17 15.00
N ALA A 77 12.76 -4.27 14.26
CA ALA A 77 14.03 -4.99 14.10
C ALA A 77 15.13 -4.17 13.40
N HIS A 78 14.75 -3.26 12.51
CA HIS A 78 15.68 -2.40 11.77
C HIS A 78 15.84 -1.00 12.36
N HIS A 79 15.00 -0.62 13.32
CA HIS A 79 15.05 0.65 14.03
C HIS A 79 15.21 0.43 15.55
N PRO A 80 16.38 -0.02 16.03
CA PRO A 80 16.66 -0.06 17.45
C PRO A 80 16.55 1.35 18.03
N GLN A 81 15.80 1.48 19.13
CA GLN A 81 15.50 2.72 19.82
C GLN A 81 16.81 3.48 20.12
N GLN A 82 17.01 4.63 19.47
CA GLN A 82 18.20 5.49 19.62
C GLN A 82 18.13 6.31 20.91
N ASP A 83 17.84 5.66 22.06
CA ASP A 83 17.70 6.34 23.35
C ASP A 83 19.01 7.01 23.84
N ALA A 84 20.14 6.78 23.16
CA ALA A 84 21.42 7.43 23.45
C ALA A 84 21.85 8.50 22.43
N SER A 85 21.19 8.62 21.26
CA SER A 85 21.65 9.58 20.22
C SER A 85 21.00 10.97 20.32
N GLY A 86 19.86 11.08 21.01
CA GLY A 86 19.21 12.38 21.26
C GLY A 86 20.04 13.27 22.20
N ASP A 87 20.49 12.70 23.33
CA ASP A 87 21.32 13.42 24.30
C ASP A 87 22.72 13.77 23.74
N GLU A 88 23.27 12.93 22.86
CA GLU A 88 24.53 13.23 22.16
C GLU A 88 24.37 14.29 21.07
N LEU A 89 23.25 14.30 20.33
CA LEU A 89 22.95 15.32 19.34
C LEU A 89 22.71 16.68 20.00
N ASP A 90 21.96 16.73 21.10
CA ASP A 90 21.77 17.95 21.90
C ASP A 90 23.10 18.45 22.47
N ARG A 91 23.97 17.55 22.96
CA ARG A 91 25.33 17.91 23.39
C ARG A 91 26.16 18.47 22.23
N TYR A 92 26.09 17.89 21.04
CA TYR A 92 26.80 18.39 19.85
C TYR A 92 26.32 19.78 19.41
N ILE A 93 25.02 20.05 19.54
CA ILE A 93 24.42 21.35 19.21
C ILE A 93 24.83 22.40 20.25
N ASP A 94 24.79 22.06 21.54
CA ASP A 94 25.23 22.96 22.61
C ASP A 94 26.74 23.27 22.52
N GLU A 95 27.59 22.27 22.25
CA GLU A 95 29.04 22.46 22.08
C GLU A 95 29.35 23.36 20.87
N ALA A 96 28.67 23.16 19.73
CA ALA A 96 28.85 23.98 18.54
C ALA A 96 28.41 25.46 18.73
N LEU A 97 27.45 25.70 19.64
CA LEU A 97 26.96 27.03 19.98
C LEU A 97 27.90 27.76 20.96
N TYR A 98 28.61 27.03 21.82
CA TYR A 98 29.58 27.61 22.77
C TYR A 98 31.00 27.78 22.17
N ASP A 99 31.40 26.97 21.19
CA ASP A 99 32.75 27.03 20.58
C ASP A 99 32.84 28.03 19.39
N SER A 100 31.74 28.69 19.04
CA SER A 100 31.72 29.76 18.04
C SER A 100 32.03 31.13 18.69
N PRO A 101 33.14 31.82 18.34
CA PRO A 101 33.41 33.18 18.81
C PRO A 101 32.34 34.14 18.25
N PRO A 102 31.80 35.09 19.06
CA PRO A 102 30.69 35.94 18.64
C PRO A 102 31.02 37.04 17.61
N ASP A 103 32.24 37.07 17.05
CA ASP A 103 32.74 38.23 16.29
C ASP A 103 32.99 37.95 14.80
N GLN A 104 32.00 37.43 14.05
CA GLN A 104 32.15 37.37 12.59
C GLN A 104 30.94 37.74 11.74
N PHE A 105 29.91 38.36 12.32
CA PHE A 105 28.87 39.02 11.57
C PHE A 105 28.67 40.40 12.16
N PHE A 106 29.34 41.41 11.60
CA PHE A 106 28.98 42.84 11.52
C PHE A 106 30.26 43.70 11.53
N SER A 107 30.80 43.93 10.33
CA SER A 107 31.56 45.14 10.04
C SER A 107 31.16 45.62 8.66
N ALA A 108 30.28 46.63 8.65
CA ALA A 108 29.93 47.38 7.45
C ALA A 108 31.14 48.23 7.01
N PRO A 109 31.50 48.31 5.72
CA PRO A 109 32.38 49.35 5.25
C PRO A 109 31.53 50.56 4.83
N GLY A 110 31.56 51.60 5.65
CA GLY A 110 31.28 52.95 5.19
C GLY A 110 32.54 53.56 4.57
N GLY A 111 32.38 54.27 3.46
CA GLY A 111 33.26 55.38 3.06
C GLY A 111 34.04 55.24 1.76
N SER A 112 33.56 55.91 0.70
CA SER A 112 34.23 57.08 0.08
C SER A 112 33.24 57.85 -0.79
#